data_AF-A0A833YSD5-F1
#
_entry.id   AF-A0A833YSD5-F1
#
_cell.length_a   1.000
_cell.length_b   1.000
_cell.length_c   1.000
_cell.angle_alpha   90.00
_cell.angle_beta   90.00
_cell.angle_gamma   90.00
#
_symmetry.space_group_name_H-M   'P 1'
#
loop_
_entity.id
_entity.type
_entity.pdbx_description
1 polymer ?
#
loop_
_entity_poly.entity_id
_entity_poly.type
_entity_poly.pdbx_seq_one_letter_code
_entity_poly.pdbx_strand_id
1 'polypeptide(L)'
;MARDLIGPALPPGFKALGTAEDKERDPSPVAGPALPPNYKSSSSESSDSDEDSSSLYEGGNRESEEDDTGPPARKRERNQGDDESKRSESLMDIHQKKIKNKSAEDKTKPQERIPFDRDKDLKVNRFDEAQKKALIKKSRELNTKFSHGKGSMFL
;
A
#
# COMPACT_ATOMS: atom_id res chain seq x y z
N MET A 1 -44.63 -17.76 32.09
CA MET A 1 -43.24 -18.24 31.98
C MET A 1 -42.35 -17.02 31.83
N ALA A 2 -41.45 -16.78 32.78
CA ALA A 2 -40.46 -15.71 32.65
C ALA A 2 -39.46 -16.12 31.57
N ARG A 3 -39.11 -15.19 30.69
CA ARG A 3 -38.06 -15.39 29.68
C ARG A 3 -36.71 -15.27 30.40
N ASP A 4 -35.97 -16.36 30.45
CA ASP A 4 -34.60 -16.33 30.97
C ASP A 4 -33.78 -15.38 30.09
N LEU A 5 -33.10 -14.41 30.70
CA LEU A 5 -32.20 -13.47 30.02
C LEU A 5 -30.93 -14.23 29.63
N ILE A 6 -30.93 -14.88 28.47
CA ILE A 6 -29.75 -15.56 27.91
C ILE A 6 -28.76 -14.48 27.48
N GLY A 7 -27.70 -14.30 28.27
CA GLY A 7 -26.56 -13.45 27.91
C GLY A 7 -25.83 -12.86 29.11
N PRO A 8 -24.65 -12.26 28.88
CA PRO A 8 -23.97 -11.47 29.90
C PRO A 8 -24.85 -10.29 30.35
N ALA A 9 -24.71 -9.90 31.63
CA ALA A 9 -25.49 -8.80 32.19
C ALA A 9 -25.23 -7.48 31.46
N LEU A 10 -26.28 -6.67 31.32
CA LEU A 10 -26.19 -5.35 30.71
C LEU A 10 -25.40 -4.40 31.63
N PRO A 11 -24.52 -3.55 31.08
CA PRO A 11 -23.81 -2.55 31.88
C PRO A 11 -24.79 -1.59 32.61
N PRO A 12 -24.38 -0.99 33.74
CA PRO A 12 -25.19 0.02 34.41
C PRO A 12 -25.53 1.17 33.44
N GLY A 13 -26.79 1.59 33.43
CA GLY A 13 -27.32 2.63 32.53
C GLY A 13 -28.06 2.11 31.29
N PHE A 14 -28.08 0.80 31.05
CA PHE A 14 -28.81 0.21 29.93
C PHE A 14 -30.09 -0.49 30.41
N LYS A 15 -31.20 -0.26 29.70
CA LYS A 15 -32.52 -0.81 30.01
C LYS A 15 -32.81 -2.04 29.14
N ALA A 16 -33.28 -3.12 29.75
CA ALA A 16 -33.68 -4.34 29.04
C ALA A 16 -34.91 -4.06 28.17
N LEU A 17 -34.77 -4.22 26.85
CA LEU A 17 -35.85 -4.08 25.87
C LEU A 17 -36.85 -5.23 26.04
N GLY A 18 -37.74 -5.11 27.02
CA GLY A 18 -38.75 -6.12 27.29
C GLY A 18 -39.95 -5.64 28.10
N THR A 19 -39.88 -4.48 28.74
CA THR A 19 -41.03 -3.84 29.39
C THR A 19 -41.77 -3.00 28.35
N ALA A 20 -43.04 -3.36 28.14
CA ALA A 20 -44.01 -2.56 27.39
C ALA A 20 -44.10 -1.13 27.96
N GLU A 21 -44.67 -0.23 27.18
CA GLU A 21 -44.66 1.24 27.33
C GLU A 21 -43.49 1.96 26.61
N ASP A 22 -43.42 1.89 25.27
CA ASP A 22 -42.75 2.95 24.49
C ASP A 22 -43.45 3.13 23.12
N LYS A 23 -44.62 3.75 23.16
CA LYS A 23 -45.38 4.20 21.99
C LYS A 23 -45.11 5.68 21.69
N GLU A 24 -44.00 6.25 22.09
CA GLU A 24 -43.59 7.58 21.61
C GLU A 24 -42.10 7.54 21.32
N ARG A 25 -41.78 7.14 20.08
CA ARG A 25 -40.42 7.24 19.56
C ARG A 25 -40.11 8.72 19.40
N ASP A 26 -39.72 9.35 20.50
CA ASP A 26 -39.03 10.63 20.51
C ASP A 26 -37.97 10.58 19.41
N PRO A 27 -37.76 11.65 18.63
CA PRO A 27 -36.61 11.76 17.74
C PRO A 27 -35.35 11.86 18.61
N SER A 28 -35.02 10.76 19.28
CA SER A 28 -33.78 10.57 19.97
C SER A 28 -32.69 10.76 18.91
N PRO A 29 -31.62 11.49 19.25
CA PRO A 29 -30.50 11.66 18.34
C PRO A 29 -30.06 10.27 17.87
N VAL A 30 -29.95 10.11 16.55
CA VAL A 30 -29.44 8.89 15.92
C VAL A 30 -28.24 8.42 16.74
N ALA A 31 -28.32 7.18 17.25
CA ALA A 31 -27.29 6.62 18.11
C ALA A 31 -25.95 6.64 17.37
N GLY A 32 -25.08 7.59 17.74
CA GLY A 32 -23.81 7.82 17.07
C GLY A 32 -23.29 9.26 17.26
N PRO A 33 -22.07 9.53 16.75
CA PRO A 33 -21.55 10.89 16.66
C PRO A 33 -22.51 11.80 15.87
N ALA A 34 -22.58 13.07 16.24
CA ALA A 34 -23.40 14.04 15.51
C ALA A 34 -23.00 14.11 14.02
N LEU A 35 -24.00 14.27 13.16
CA LEU A 35 -23.75 14.57 11.76
C LEU A 35 -22.98 15.90 11.64
N PRO A 36 -21.96 15.99 10.77
CA PRO A 36 -21.28 17.24 10.51
C PRO A 36 -22.25 18.31 9.97
N PRO A 37 -21.95 19.61 10.16
CA PRO A 37 -22.75 20.68 9.59
C PRO A 37 -22.90 20.47 8.08
N ASN A 38 -24.12 20.67 7.57
CA ASN A 38 -24.58 20.45 6.19
C ASN A 38 -24.98 19.01 5.79
N TYR A 39 -24.99 18.05 6.72
CA TYR A 39 -25.49 16.70 6.45
C TYR A 39 -26.91 16.53 6.99
N LYS A 40 -27.79 15.91 6.20
CA LYS A 40 -29.17 15.58 6.59
C LYS A 40 -29.34 14.07 6.68
N SER A 41 -30.14 13.61 7.64
CA SER A 41 -30.51 12.20 7.76
C SER A 41 -31.32 11.78 6.54
N SER A 42 -30.76 10.86 5.75
CA SER A 42 -31.38 10.31 4.55
C SER A 42 -32.50 9.34 4.92
N SER A 43 -33.70 9.88 5.19
CA SER A 43 -34.92 9.11 5.03
C SER A 43 -35.47 9.47 3.65
N SER A 44 -35.46 8.48 2.75
CA SER A 44 -36.05 8.45 1.40
C SER A 44 -35.54 9.44 0.34
N GLU A 45 -34.51 9.05 -0.42
CA GLU A 45 -34.48 9.20 -1.89
C GLU A 45 -33.31 8.41 -2.50
N SER A 46 -33.66 7.33 -3.21
CA SER A 46 -32.78 6.46 -3.99
C SER A 46 -32.65 7.04 -5.39
N SER A 47 -31.42 7.23 -5.87
CA SER A 47 -31.17 7.47 -7.29
C SER A 47 -30.01 6.60 -7.73
N ASP A 48 -30.37 5.49 -8.37
CA ASP A 48 -29.49 4.63 -9.16
C ASP A 48 -28.82 5.43 -10.27
N SER A 49 -27.56 5.13 -10.54
CA SER A 49 -26.89 5.53 -11.77
C SER A 49 -25.98 4.40 -12.21
N ASP A 50 -26.38 3.82 -13.34
CA ASP A 50 -25.89 2.62 -13.98
C ASP A 50 -24.52 2.79 -14.66
N GLU A 51 -23.75 1.68 -14.60
CA GLU A 51 -22.93 1.05 -15.65
C GLU A 51 -21.97 1.87 -16.53
N ASP A 52 -20.68 1.51 -16.49
CA ASP A 52 -20.10 0.69 -17.57
C ASP A 52 -18.81 -0.01 -17.08
N SER A 53 -18.77 -1.33 -17.26
CA SER A 53 -17.71 -2.24 -16.81
C SER A 53 -17.07 -2.89 -18.02
N SER A 54 -16.05 -2.26 -18.60
CA SER A 54 -15.29 -2.86 -19.70
C SER A 54 -14.09 -3.67 -19.17
N SER A 55 -14.31 -4.95 -18.88
CA SER A 55 -13.24 -5.93 -18.74
C SER A 55 -12.85 -6.46 -20.12
N LEU A 56 -11.63 -6.19 -20.58
CA LEU A 56 -11.01 -6.98 -21.64
C LEU A 56 -9.69 -7.57 -21.13
N TYR A 57 -9.72 -8.88 -20.89
CA TYR A 57 -8.57 -9.76 -20.87
C TYR A 57 -8.27 -10.14 -22.33
N GLU A 58 -7.07 -9.84 -22.80
CA GLU A 58 -6.46 -10.42 -24.01
C GLU A 58 -5.01 -9.91 -24.04
N GLY A 59 -3.97 -10.71 -24.19
CA GLY A 59 -3.84 -12.14 -24.35
C GLY A 59 -2.42 -12.54 -23.92
N GLY A 60 -2.25 -13.81 -23.61
CA GLY A 60 -0.94 -14.38 -23.36
C GLY A 60 -0.10 -14.36 -24.64
N ASN A 61 1.13 -13.87 -24.53
CA ASN A 61 2.18 -14.28 -25.45
C ASN A 61 3.34 -14.85 -24.61
N ARG A 62 3.44 -16.17 -24.66
CA ARG A 62 4.61 -16.95 -24.26
C ARG A 62 5.45 -17.11 -25.52
N GLU A 63 6.59 -16.45 -25.55
CA GLU A 63 7.73 -16.73 -26.42
C GLU A 63 8.94 -16.10 -25.71
N SER A 64 10.12 -16.69 -25.59
CA SER A 64 10.70 -17.95 -26.06
C SER A 64 12.06 -18.02 -25.34
N GLU A 65 12.56 -19.23 -25.11
CA GLU A 65 13.84 -19.49 -24.45
C GLU A 65 15.01 -19.17 -25.37
N GLU A 66 16.01 -18.45 -24.86
CA GLU A 66 17.38 -18.49 -25.37
C GLU A 66 18.31 -18.75 -24.18
N ASP A 67 18.70 -20.01 -24.07
CA ASP A 67 19.85 -20.52 -23.34
C ASP A 67 21.12 -20.00 -24.05
N ASP A 68 21.68 -18.89 -23.58
CA ASP A 68 23.05 -18.49 -23.95
C ASP A 68 24.02 -18.92 -22.86
N THR A 69 24.57 -20.10 -23.10
CA THR A 69 25.59 -20.79 -22.33
C THR A 69 26.84 -19.91 -22.16
N GLY A 70 27.17 -19.61 -20.91
CA GLY A 70 28.20 -18.61 -20.57
C GLY A 70 29.64 -18.94 -20.98
N PRO A 71 30.58 -17.97 -20.95
CA PRO A 71 31.99 -18.22 -21.20
C PRO A 71 32.72 -18.80 -19.96
N PRO A 72 33.71 -19.69 -20.15
CA PRO A 72 34.31 -20.50 -19.09
C PRO A 72 35.07 -19.66 -18.05
N ALA A 73 34.94 -20.12 -16.80
CA ALA A 73 35.59 -19.57 -15.62
C ALA A 73 37.12 -19.44 -15.80
N ARG A 74 37.60 -18.21 -16.03
CA ARG A 74 39.01 -17.87 -15.87
C ARG A 74 39.33 -17.98 -14.38
N LYS A 75 40.18 -18.94 -14.01
CA LYS A 75 40.76 -19.03 -12.66
C LYS A 75 41.51 -17.72 -12.37
N ARG A 76 40.89 -16.82 -11.60
CA ARG A 76 41.59 -15.72 -10.94
C ARG A 76 42.26 -16.31 -9.72
N GLU A 77 43.56 -16.51 -9.78
CA GLU A 77 44.38 -16.84 -8.63
C GLU A 77 44.30 -15.67 -7.64
N ARG A 78 43.54 -15.86 -6.56
CA ARG A 78 43.40 -14.89 -5.49
C ARG A 78 44.55 -15.08 -4.52
N ASN A 79 45.63 -14.35 -4.73
CA ASN A 79 46.68 -14.16 -3.72
C ASN A 79 46.19 -13.16 -2.66
N GLN A 80 45.19 -13.54 -1.87
CA GLN A 80 44.66 -12.75 -0.75
C GLN A 80 44.33 -13.71 0.39
N GLY A 81 45.37 -14.18 1.09
CA GLY A 81 45.22 -15.09 2.23
C GLY A 81 45.86 -14.57 3.51
N ASP A 82 47.07 -14.01 3.43
CA ASP A 82 47.96 -14.14 4.61
C ASP A 82 48.37 -12.82 5.28
N ASP A 83 47.89 -11.65 4.82
CA ASP A 83 48.28 -10.33 5.38
C ASP A 83 47.09 -9.44 5.81
N GLU A 84 45.87 -9.96 5.91
CA GLU A 84 44.70 -9.16 6.33
C GLU A 84 44.86 -8.60 7.77
N SER A 85 45.54 -9.33 8.66
CA SER A 85 45.71 -8.93 10.07
C SER A 85 46.75 -7.84 10.29
N LYS A 86 47.59 -7.54 9.29
CA LYS A 86 48.64 -6.51 9.36
C LYS A 86 48.38 -5.31 8.45
N ARG A 87 47.39 -5.41 7.55
CA ARG A 87 47.01 -4.33 6.64
C ARG A 87 45.97 -3.43 7.31
N SER A 88 46.13 -2.12 7.12
CA SER A 88 45.06 -1.19 7.48
C SER A 88 43.84 -1.43 6.58
N GLU A 89 42.65 -1.19 7.12
CA GLU A 89 41.39 -1.44 6.43
C GLU A 89 41.36 -0.78 5.05
N SER A 90 40.99 -1.53 4.00
CA SER A 90 40.89 -0.99 2.64
C SER A 90 39.84 0.12 2.59
N LEU A 91 40.06 1.15 1.78
CA LEU A 91 39.11 2.26 1.60
C LEU A 91 37.72 1.77 1.12
N MET A 92 37.71 0.71 0.31
CA MET A 92 36.47 0.05 -0.13
C MET A 92 35.75 -0.62 1.05
N ASP A 93 36.52 -1.28 1.92
CA ASP A 93 35.98 -1.97 3.11
C ASP A 93 35.50 -0.97 4.15
N ILE A 94 36.20 0.17 4.31
CA ILE A 94 35.75 1.29 5.15
C ILE A 94 34.37 1.77 4.67
N HIS A 95 34.17 1.92 3.36
CA HIS A 95 32.90 2.39 2.82
C HIS A 95 31.77 1.37 3.04
N GLN A 96 32.04 0.09 2.77
CA GLN A 96 31.08 -1.01 3.01
C GLN A 96 30.73 -1.15 4.49
N LYS A 97 31.75 -1.11 5.36
CA LYS A 97 31.61 -1.15 6.83
C LYS A 97 30.81 0.04 7.34
N LYS A 98 31.00 1.24 6.78
CA LYS A 98 30.22 2.43 7.14
C LYS A 98 28.74 2.28 6.77
N ILE A 99 28.43 1.82 5.56
CA ILE A 99 27.04 1.56 5.13
C ILE A 99 26.40 0.50 6.03
N LYS A 100 27.12 -0.59 6.30
CA LYS A 100 26.64 -1.70 7.13
C LYS A 100 26.39 -1.26 8.58
N ASN A 101 27.33 -0.55 9.20
CA ASN A 101 27.20 -0.06 10.57
C ASN A 101 26.06 0.95 10.70
N LYS A 102 25.88 1.86 9.72
CA LYS A 102 24.76 2.82 9.70
C LYS A 102 23.40 2.09 9.71
N SER A 103 23.27 1.04 8.89
CA SER A 103 22.05 0.22 8.83
C SER A 103 21.82 -0.66 10.07
N ALA A 104 22.88 -0.96 10.83
CA ALA A 104 22.80 -1.75 12.06
C ALA A 104 22.50 -0.88 13.27
N GLU A 105 23.02 0.35 13.32
CA GLU A 105 22.76 1.33 14.38
C GLU A 105 21.29 1.76 14.45
N ASP A 106 20.60 1.79 13.31
CA ASP A 106 19.16 2.07 13.25
C ASP A 106 18.30 0.88 13.74
N LYS A 107 18.88 -0.33 13.87
CA LYS A 107 18.18 -1.53 14.34
C LYS A 107 18.38 -1.81 15.84
N THR A 108 19.36 -1.20 16.49
CA THR A 108 19.69 -1.45 17.91
C THR A 108 19.03 -0.47 18.87
N LYS A 109 18.38 0.58 18.38
CA LYS A 109 17.64 1.53 19.22
C LYS A 109 16.28 0.92 19.61
N PRO A 110 15.81 1.12 20.85
CA PRO A 110 14.46 0.74 21.23
C PRO A 110 13.47 1.42 20.29
N GLN A 111 12.50 0.66 19.79
CA GLN A 111 11.58 1.11 18.77
C GLN A 111 10.63 2.16 19.36
N GLU A 112 10.94 3.44 19.14
CA GLU A 112 10.07 4.55 19.53
C GLU A 112 8.79 4.55 18.69
N ARG A 113 7.69 5.05 19.27
CA ARG A 113 6.41 5.15 18.56
C ARG A 113 6.54 6.22 17.47
N ILE A 114 6.72 5.77 16.24
CA ILE A 114 6.77 6.61 15.05
C ILE A 114 5.35 6.94 14.55
N PRO A 115 5.13 8.09 13.88
CA PRO A 115 3.87 8.37 13.20
C PRO A 115 3.63 7.33 12.09
N PHE A 116 2.36 7.09 11.78
CA PHE A 116 1.96 6.13 10.75
C PHE A 116 2.45 6.57 9.37
N ASP A 117 3.30 5.76 8.75
CA ASP A 117 3.79 5.93 7.39
C ASP A 117 3.06 4.94 6.48
N ARG A 118 2.23 5.45 5.58
CA ARG A 118 1.49 4.60 4.62
C ARG A 118 2.43 3.68 3.84
N ASP A 119 3.63 4.12 3.50
CA ASP A 119 4.58 3.34 2.72
C ASP A 119 5.37 2.33 3.57
N LYS A 120 5.25 2.33 4.90
CA LYS A 120 5.90 1.30 5.75
C LYS A 120 4.89 0.44 6.46
N ASP A 121 3.79 1.03 6.87
CA ASP A 121 2.83 0.45 7.79
C ASP A 121 1.63 -0.15 7.06
N LEU A 122 1.29 0.39 5.88
CA LEU A 122 0.19 -0.16 5.08
C LEU A 122 0.68 -1.30 4.19
N LYS A 123 0.35 -2.53 4.58
CA LYS A 123 0.55 -3.75 3.77
C LYS A 123 -0.46 -3.82 2.62
N VAL A 124 -0.30 -2.92 1.65
CA VAL A 124 -0.99 -2.99 0.35
C VAL A 124 -0.11 -3.74 -0.64
N ASN A 125 -0.72 -4.46 -1.59
CA ASN A 125 -0.01 -5.05 -2.73
C ASN A 125 0.49 -3.91 -3.63
N ARG A 126 1.62 -3.31 -3.25
CA ARG A 126 2.20 -2.21 -4.01
C ARG A 126 2.90 -2.76 -5.23
N PHE A 127 2.69 -2.07 -6.34
CA PHE A 127 3.51 -2.24 -7.52
C PHE A 127 4.95 -1.86 -7.18
N ASP A 128 5.94 -2.64 -7.60
CA ASP A 128 7.34 -2.30 -7.40
C ASP A 128 7.62 -0.89 -7.90
N GLU A 129 8.42 -0.12 -7.17
CA GLU A 129 8.68 1.27 -7.50
C GLU A 129 9.28 1.42 -8.92
N ALA A 130 10.06 0.43 -9.35
CA ALA A 130 10.59 0.32 -10.71
C ALA A 130 9.46 0.15 -11.75
N GLN A 131 8.49 -0.73 -11.48
CA GLN A 131 7.37 -0.95 -12.38
C GLN A 131 6.46 0.30 -12.44
N LYS A 132 6.26 1.00 -11.32
CA LYS A 132 5.54 2.28 -11.27
C LYS A 132 6.25 3.36 -12.09
N LYS A 133 7.57 3.49 -11.94
CA LYS A 133 8.39 4.44 -12.72
C LYS A 133 8.36 4.12 -14.21
N ALA A 134 8.43 2.84 -14.58
CA ALA A 134 8.35 2.41 -15.97
C ALA A 134 6.99 2.77 -16.59
N LEU A 135 5.88 2.57 -15.86
CA LEU A 135 4.54 2.95 -16.32
C LEU A 135 4.42 4.46 -16.54
N ILE A 136 4.89 5.28 -15.60
CA ILE A 136 4.90 6.75 -15.72
C ILE A 136 5.78 7.20 -16.89
N LYS A 137 6.94 6.57 -17.08
CA LYS A 137 7.83 6.89 -18.21
C LYS A 137 7.16 6.55 -19.55
N LYS A 138 6.52 5.38 -19.65
CA LYS A 138 5.77 4.95 -20.84
C LYS A 138 4.62 5.92 -21.16
N SER A 139 3.88 6.41 -20.17
CA SER A 139 2.77 7.35 -20.42
C SER A 139 3.24 8.73 -20.90
N ARG A 140 4.42 9.19 -20.47
CA ARG A 140 5.00 10.46 -20.93
C ARG A 140 5.24 10.48 -22.44
N GLU A 141 5.62 9.36 -23.04
CA GLU A 141 5.87 9.23 -24.48
C GLU A 141 4.58 9.31 -25.32
N LEU A 142 3.43 8.94 -24.75
CA LEU A 142 2.13 9.09 -25.41
C LEU A 142 1.74 10.57 -25.58
N ASN A 143 2.11 11.43 -24.62
CA ASN A 143 1.84 12.86 -24.71
C ASN A 143 2.54 13.53 -25.89
N THR A 144 3.66 12.97 -26.36
CA THR A 144 4.37 13.46 -27.55
C THR A 144 3.92 12.80 -28.84
N LYS A 145 3.29 11.63 -28.77
CA LYS A 145 2.76 10.94 -29.96
C LYS A 145 1.51 11.60 -30.52
N PHE A 146 0.69 12.19 -29.65
CA PHE A 146 -0.50 12.95 -30.03
C PHE A 146 -0.28 14.47 -29.95
N SER A 147 0.96 14.93 -29.75
CA SER A 147 1.21 16.36 -29.81
C SER A 147 1.00 16.82 -31.24
N HIS A 148 0.17 17.84 -31.41
CA HIS A 148 -0.10 18.42 -32.72
C HIS A 148 1.21 19.00 -33.24
N GLY A 149 1.77 18.35 -34.27
CA GLY A 149 2.94 18.83 -34.96
C GLY A 149 2.67 20.23 -35.51
N LYS A 150 3.65 21.13 -35.39
CA LYS A 150 3.62 22.48 -35.98
C LYS A 150 3.84 22.39 -37.50
N GLY A 151 3.07 21.56 -38.18
CA GLY A 151 3.23 21.20 -39.59
C GLY A 151 1.90 21.30 -40.33
N SER A 152 1.82 22.32 -41.19
CA SER A 152 0.91 22.53 -42.31
C SER A 152 -0.55 22.08 -42.11
N MET A 153 -1.40 23.01 -41.66
CA MET A 153 -2.78 23.00 -42.14
C MET A 153 -2.72 23.23 -43.65
N PHE A 154 -2.96 22.17 -44.43
CA PHE A 154 -3.19 22.33 -45.87
C PHE A 154 -4.52 23.07 -46.02
N LEU A 155 -4.42 24.26 -46.62
CA LEU A 155 -5.54 25.13 -46.99
C LEU A 155 -6.24 24.60 -48.25
#